data_AF-A0A1M6ZDM6-F1
#
_entry.id   AF-A0A1M6ZDM6-F1
#
_cell.length_a   1.000
_cell.length_b   1.000
_cell.length_c   1.000
_cell.angle_alpha   90.00
_cell.angle_beta   90.00
_cell.angle_gamma   90.00
#
_symmetry.space_group_name_H-M   'P 1'
#
loop_
_entity.id
_entity.type
_entity.pdbx_description
1 polymer ?
#
loop_
_entity_poly.entity_id
_entity_poly.type
_entity_poly.pdbx_seq_one_letter_code
_entity_poly.pdbx_strand_id
1 'polypeptide(L)' 'MDKTKDIPMDYKGVMGVPITFLHKFNPAQFEIIKFRKGDDEKDLTINGKSPYFRILIKNKQIVD' A
#
# COMPACT_ATOMS: atom_id res chain seq x y z
N MET A 1 3.31 -10.72 12.19
CA MET A 1 3.34 -9.28 12.54
C MET A 1 2.43 -8.52 11.57
N ASP A 2 1.12 -8.57 11.81
CA ASP A 2 0.08 -7.94 10.97
C ASP A 2 0.07 -6.41 11.20
N LYS A 3 0.91 -5.67 10.48
CA LYS A 3 0.96 -4.19 10.53
C LYS A 3 -0.29 -3.50 9.94
N THR A 4 -1.28 -4.26 9.54
CA THR A 4 -2.55 -3.75 8.99
C THR A 4 -3.49 -3.23 10.06
N LYS A 5 -3.31 -3.65 11.32
CA LYS A 5 -4.05 -3.08 12.46
C LYS A 5 -3.60 -1.66 12.82
N ASP A 6 -2.42 -1.25 12.35
CA ASP A 6 -1.82 0.06 12.65
C ASP A 6 -2.09 1.10 11.55
N ILE A 7 -2.93 0.80 10.56
CA ILE A 7 -3.31 1.79 9.54
C ILE A 7 -4.31 2.73 10.21
N PRO A 8 -3.96 4.00 10.45
CA PRO A 8 -4.90 4.96 11.05
C PRO A 8 -6.12 5.06 10.14
N MET A 9 -7.33 5.26 10.67
CA MET A 9 -8.47 5.51 9.78
C MET A 9 -8.47 6.93 9.22
N ASP A 10 -7.72 7.83 9.85
CA ASP A 10 -7.65 9.27 9.65
C ASP A 10 -6.44 9.75 8.82
N TYR A 11 -5.64 8.84 8.22
CA TYR A 11 -4.50 9.27 7.41
C TYR A 11 -4.95 10.05 6.18
N LYS A 12 -4.35 11.22 5.99
CA LYS A 12 -4.52 12.05 4.80
C LYS A 12 -3.47 11.67 3.76
N GLY A 13 -3.86 11.65 2.49
CA GLY A 13 -2.97 11.37 1.37
C GLY A 13 -2.75 9.88 1.07
N VAL A 14 -1.56 9.55 0.57
CA VAL A 14 -1.23 8.20 0.05
C VAL A 14 -0.31 7.47 1.04
N MET A 15 -0.65 6.21 1.36
CA MET A 15 0.09 5.37 2.29
C MET A 15 0.64 4.11 1.60
N GLY A 16 1.90 3.77 1.87
CA GLY A 16 2.50 2.54 1.40
C GLY A 16 2.29 1.38 2.36
N VAL A 17 1.50 0.39 1.96
CA VAL A 17 1.17 -0.81 2.75
C VAL A 17 1.73 -2.07 2.09
N PRO A 18 1.98 -3.15 2.84
CA PRO A 18 2.34 -4.45 2.26
C PRO A 18 1.27 -4.95 1.29
N ILE A 19 1.65 -5.70 0.26
CA ILE A 19 0.72 -6.30 -0.71
C ILE A 19 -0.30 -7.23 -0.05
N THR A 20 0.04 -7.82 1.10
CA THR A 20 -0.88 -8.62 1.91
C THR A 20 -2.10 -7.82 2.41
N PHE A 21 -2.06 -6.48 2.36
CA PHE A 21 -3.21 -5.63 2.59
C PHE A 21 -4.38 -5.92 1.63
N LEU A 22 -4.12 -6.50 0.45
CA LEU A 22 -5.17 -6.92 -0.48
C LEU A 22 -6.17 -7.89 0.16
N HIS A 23 -5.75 -8.72 1.13
CA HIS A 23 -6.66 -9.61 1.86
C HIS A 23 -7.65 -8.86 2.76
N LYS A 24 -7.35 -7.60 3.11
CA LYS A 24 -8.18 -6.72 3.95
C LYS A 24 -8.68 -5.50 3.17
N PHE A 25 -8.50 -5.49 1.85
CA PHE A 25 -8.82 -4.36 1.00
C PHE A 25 -10.34 -4.21 0.85
N ASN A 26 -10.82 -3.00 1.13
CA ASN A 26 -12.20 -2.61 0.90
C ASN A 26 -12.25 -1.48 -0.15
N PRO A 27 -12.73 -1.73 -1.39
CA PRO A 27 -12.78 -0.72 -2.46
C PRO A 27 -13.73 0.46 -2.18
N ALA A 28 -14.64 0.30 -1.21
CA ALA A 28 -15.48 1.41 -0.74
C ALA A 28 -14.65 2.41 0.09
N GLN A 29 -13.65 1.93 0.84
CA GLN A 29 -12.85 2.75 1.77
C GLN A 29 -11.51 3.18 1.17
N PHE A 30 -10.89 2.32 0.37
CA PHE A 30 -9.53 2.53 -0.15
C PHE A 30 -9.49 2.49 -1.66
N GLU A 31 -8.58 3.27 -2.22
CA GLU A 31 -8.20 3.25 -3.63
C GLU A 31 -6.75 2.81 -3.75
N ILE A 32 -6.44 1.87 -4.66
CA ILE A 32 -5.06 1.49 -4.95
C ILE A 32 -4.52 2.46 -5.99
N ILE A 33 -3.53 3.26 -5.59
CA ILE A 33 -2.95 4.30 -6.43
C ILE A 33 -1.86 3.74 -7.34
N LYS A 34 -0.96 2.92 -6.78
CA LYS A 34 0.18 2.36 -7.53
C LYS A 34 0.73 1.10 -6.87
N PHE A 35 1.10 0.12 -7.68
CA PHE A 35 1.96 -0.98 -7.23
C PHE A 35 3.40 -0.48 -7.25
N ARG A 36 4.14 -0.63 -6.15
CA ARG A 36 5.54 -0.15 -6.08
C ARG A 36 6.45 -1.10 -6.87
N LYS A 37 6.39 -0.97 -8.19
CA LYS A 37 7.40 -1.43 -9.13
C LYS A 37 8.47 -0.32 -9.26
N GLY A 38 9.70 -0.69 -9.60
CA GLY A 38 10.73 0.26 -10.01
C GLY A 38 10.28 1.05 -11.24
N ASP A 39 11.00 2.12 -11.58
CA ASP A 39 10.74 2.89 -12.81
C ASP A 39 10.88 2.05 -14.08
N ASP A 40 11.46 0.85 -13.98
CA ASP A 40 11.60 -0.16 -15.03
C ASP A 40 10.48 -1.22 -15.03
N GLU A 41 9.39 -0.99 -14.30
CA GLU A 41 8.28 -1.93 -14.07
C GLU A 41 8.67 -3.26 -13.41
N LYS A 42 9.92 -3.39 -12.95
CA LYS A 42 10.40 -4.57 -12.24
C LYS A 42 10.21 -4.43 -10.74
N ASP A 43 10.31 -5.54 -10.04
CA ASP A 43 10.18 -5.55 -8.60
C ASP A 43 11.39 -4.89 -7.97
N LEU A 44 11.16 -3.88 -7.12
CA LEU A 44 12.23 -3.22 -6.39
C LEU A 44 12.96 -4.25 -5.54
N THR A 45 14.18 -4.60 -5.94
CA THR A 45 15.08 -5.51 -5.22
C THR A 45 16.11 -4.66 -4.48
N ILE A 46 16.18 -4.79 -3.15
CA ILE A 46 17.19 -4.09 -2.34
C ILE A 46 18.17 -5.15 -1.85
N ASN A 47 19.44 -5.07 -2.27
CA ASN A 47 20.49 -6.02 -1.93
C ASN A 47 20.16 -7.49 -2.29
N GLY A 48 19.58 -7.73 -3.47
CA GLY A 48 19.24 -9.08 -3.94
C GLY A 48 18.07 -9.74 -3.21
N LYS A 49 17.44 -9.04 -2.25
CA LYS A 49 16.20 -9.45 -1.63
C LYS A 49 15.08 -8.59 -2.19
N SER A 50 14.03 -9.19 -2.72
CA SER A 50 12.78 -8.50 -3.03
C SER A 50 12.12 -8.19 -1.69
N PRO A 51 12.20 -6.95 -1.16
CA PRO A 51 11.46 -6.59 0.04
C PRO A 51 9.99 -6.78 -0.31
N TYR A 52 9.22 -7.41 0.58
CA TYR A 52 7.78 -7.65 0.40
C TYR A 52 7.12 -6.50 -0.36
N PHE A 53 6.53 -6.83 -1.52
CA PHE A 53 5.85 -5.89 -2.38
C PHE A 53 4.98 -4.94 -1.57
N ARG A 54 5.08 -3.65 -1.86
CA ARG A 54 4.22 -2.64 -1.26
C ARG A 54 3.31 -2.04 -2.32
N ILE A 55 2.10 -1.73 -1.92
CA ILE A 55 1.12 -1.02 -2.72
C ILE A 55 0.88 0.33 -2.06
N LEU A 56 0.66 1.35 -2.87
CA LEU A 56 0.20 2.65 -2.43
C LEU A 56 -1.32 2.64 -2.41
N ILE A 57 -1.90 2.94 -1.26
CA ILE A 57 -3.33 3.10 -1.07
C ILE A 57 -3.67 4.53 -0.66
N LYS A 58 -4.86 5.00 -1.00
CA LYS A 58 -5.43 6.27 -0.53
C LYS A 58 -6.77 5.99 0.13
N ASN A 59 -7.06 6.66 1.24
CA ASN A 59 -8.38 6.61 1.85
C ASN A 59 -9.36 7.48 1.03
N LYS A 60 -10.44 6.88 0.54
CA LYS A 60 -11.48 7.57 -0.25
C LYS A 60 -12.46 8.36 0.62
N GLN A 61 -12.61 7.96 1.88
CA GLN A 61 -13.54 8.58 2.82
C GLN A 61 -12.99 9.86 3.45
N ILE A 62 -11.69 10.11 3.27
CA ILE A 62 -11.01 11.31 3.76
C ILE A 62 -10.67 12.19 2.58
N VAL A 63 -11.56 13.16 2.37
CA VAL A 63 -11.37 14.27 1.45
C VAL A 63 -11.02 15.47 2.31
N ASP A 64 -9.95 16.18 1.95
CA ASP A 64 -9.55 17.43 2.61
C ASP A 64 -10.63 18.52 2.52
#